data_AF-A0AB74KYU9-F1
#
_entry.id   AF-A0AB74KYU9-F1
#
_cell.length_a   1.000
_cell.length_b   1.000
_cell.length_c   1.000
_cell.angle_alpha   90.00
_cell.angle_beta   90.00
_cell.angle_gamma   90.00
#
_symmetry.space_group_name_H-M   'P 1'
#
loop_
_entity.id
_entity.type
_entity.pdbx_description
1 polymer ?
#
loop_
_entity_poly.entity_id
_entity_poly.type
_entity_poly.pdbx_seq_one_letter_code
_entity_poly.pdbx_strand_id
1 'polypeptide(L)'
;MSHSESHVINNLEVHAHNEQSHGSVKDYLIGFLLSVVLTAIPFWAVMSGSFSKTTTAWCIVSMAIVQIWVHLKYFLHLNFKTEDGKASSLSFIFSALIIVMVVGLSVWIIYESNAMMMY
;
A
#
# COMPACT_ATOMS: atom_id res chain seq x y z
N MET A 1 47.60 35.95 -3.95
CA MET A 1 46.38 35.43 -4.62
C MET A 1 45.67 34.31 -3.85
N SER A 2 46.33 33.58 -2.93
CA SER A 2 45.74 32.46 -2.16
C SER A 2 44.65 32.83 -1.12
N HIS A 3 44.57 34.08 -0.66
CA HIS A 3 43.64 34.44 0.42
C HIS A 3 42.17 34.58 -0.02
N SER A 4 41.92 34.80 -1.32
CA SER A 4 40.55 34.92 -1.87
C SER A 4 39.89 33.56 -2.12
N GLU A 5 40.69 32.51 -2.34
CA GLU A 5 40.21 31.16 -2.61
C GLU A 5 39.67 30.51 -1.32
N SER A 6 40.31 30.73 -0.17
CA SER A 6 39.84 30.21 1.12
C SER A 6 38.45 30.73 1.54
N HIS A 7 38.09 31.97 1.18
CA HIS A 7 36.76 32.53 1.42
C HIS A 7 35.72 32.05 0.39
N VAL A 8 36.15 31.69 -0.83
CA VAL A 8 35.28 31.06 -1.82
C VAL A 8 34.96 29.62 -1.40
N ILE A 9 35.95 28.84 -0.94
CA ILE A 9 35.73 27.47 -0.46
C ILE A 9 34.80 27.44 0.76
N ASN A 10 34.95 28.35 1.72
CA ASN A 10 34.05 28.43 2.89
C ASN A 10 32.61 28.80 2.52
N ASN A 11 32.39 29.63 1.49
CA ASN A 11 31.03 29.99 1.06
C ASN A 11 30.38 28.90 0.17
N LEU A 12 31.15 27.99 -0.43
CA LEU A 12 30.61 26.82 -1.14
C LEU A 12 30.22 25.67 -0.19
N GLU A 13 30.68 25.69 1.07
CA GLU A 13 30.38 24.63 2.05
C GLU A 13 29.13 24.95 2.92
N VAL A 14 28.63 26.19 2.88
CA VAL A 14 27.54 26.65 3.79
C VAL A 14 26.13 26.54 3.16
N HIS A 15 25.96 26.00 1.95
CA HIS A 15 24.65 25.91 1.27
C HIS A 15 24.33 24.52 0.68
N ALA A 16 24.35 23.47 1.49
CA ALA A 16 23.63 22.23 1.15
C ALA A 16 23.12 21.43 2.35
N HIS A 17 22.94 22.07 3.51
CA HIS A 17 22.11 21.53 4.59
C HIS A 17 20.63 21.79 4.25
N ASN A 18 20.10 21.07 3.26
CA ASN A 18 18.67 21.10 2.97
C ASN A 18 18.16 19.70 2.60
N GLU A 19 17.74 18.98 3.63
CA GLU A 19 16.53 18.14 3.61
C GLU A 19 16.41 17.03 2.56
N GLN A 20 17.51 16.41 2.15
CA GLN A 20 17.45 15.18 1.35
C GLN A 20 17.59 13.95 2.26
N SER A 21 16.62 13.03 2.15
CA SER A 21 16.71 11.62 2.57
C SER A 21 16.11 11.18 3.93
N HIS A 22 14.90 11.65 4.28
CA HIS A 22 14.06 10.94 5.28
C HIS A 22 12.60 10.72 4.83
N GLY A 23 12.36 10.63 3.51
CA GLY A 23 11.03 10.26 2.99
C GLY A 23 10.64 8.82 3.33
N SER A 24 11.61 7.89 3.34
CA SER A 24 11.30 6.47 3.50
C SER A 24 10.77 6.12 4.89
N VAL A 25 11.42 6.55 5.97
CA VAL A 25 11.00 6.19 7.35
C VAL A 25 9.67 6.84 7.71
N LYS A 26 9.44 8.10 7.33
CA LYS A 26 8.17 8.81 7.57
C LYS A 26 7.03 8.18 6.79
N ASP A 27 7.26 7.76 5.54
CA ASP A 27 6.24 7.09 4.72
C ASP A 27 5.93 5.66 5.22
N TYR A 28 6.92 4.93 5.75
CA TYR A 28 6.67 3.66 6.43
C TYR A 28 5.87 3.87 7.72
N LEU A 29 6.21 4.89 8.52
CA LEU A 29 5.51 5.19 9.76
C LEU A 29 4.06 5.61 9.52
N ILE A 30 3.81 6.45 8.51
CA ILE A 30 2.45 6.89 8.17
C ILE A 30 1.62 5.70 7.64
N GLY A 31 2.23 4.83 6.82
CA GLY A 31 1.58 3.61 6.34
C GLY A 31 1.25 2.62 7.45
N PHE A 32 2.17 2.46 8.41
CA PHE A 32 1.95 1.64 9.59
C PHE A 32 0.80 2.18 10.44
N LEU A 33 0.79 3.49 10.73
CA LEU A 33 -0.27 4.11 11.51
C LEU A 33 -1.63 4.01 10.81
N LEU A 34 -1.66 4.26 9.48
CA LEU A 34 -2.86 4.18 8.67
C LEU A 34 -3.40 2.74 8.63
N SER A 35 -2.52 1.75 8.50
CA SER A 35 -2.87 0.33 8.58
C SER A 35 -3.50 0.01 9.94
N VAL A 36 -2.87 0.38 11.05
CA VAL A 36 -3.39 0.14 12.41
C VAL A 36 -4.78 0.74 12.61
N VAL A 37 -4.98 1.99 12.20
CA VAL A 37 -6.30 2.64 12.30
C VAL A 37 -7.34 1.93 11.45
N LEU A 38 -6.97 1.56 10.21
CA LEU A 38 -7.87 0.87 9.30
C LEU A 38 -8.22 -0.55 9.75
N THR A 39 -7.38 -1.22 10.56
CA THR A 39 -7.72 -2.49 11.21
C THR A 39 -8.53 -2.30 12.49
N ALA A 40 -8.29 -1.23 13.24
CA ALA A 40 -9.02 -0.95 14.48
C ALA A 40 -10.51 -0.66 14.21
N ILE A 41 -10.83 0.06 13.13
CA ILE A 41 -12.21 0.39 12.72
C ILE A 41 -13.07 -0.87 12.53
N PRO A 42 -12.73 -1.86 11.69
CA PRO A 42 -13.54 -3.06 11.51
C PRO A 42 -13.58 -3.92 12.78
N PHE A 43 -12.51 -3.94 13.58
CA PHE A 43 -12.52 -4.65 14.86
C PHE A 43 -13.53 -4.05 15.84
N TRP A 44 -13.56 -2.72 15.94
CA TRP A 44 -14.53 -2.00 16.76
C TRP A 44 -15.96 -2.15 16.21
N ALA A 45 -16.13 -2.10 14.89
CA ALA A 45 -17.43 -2.32 14.24
C ALA A 45 -18.00 -3.72 14.51
N VAL A 46 -17.14 -4.75 14.53
CA VAL A 46 -17.53 -6.12 14.92
C VAL A 46 -17.83 -6.21 16.42
N MET A 47 -17.02 -5.58 17.26
CA MET A 47 -17.15 -5.67 18.71
C MET A 47 -18.37 -4.89 19.26
N SER A 48 -18.77 -3.78 18.62
CA SER A 48 -19.98 -3.06 19.02
C SER A 48 -21.25 -3.83 18.68
N GLY A 49 -21.20 -4.79 17.75
CA GLY A 49 -22.27 -5.73 17.42
C GLY A 49 -23.61 -5.08 17.01
N SER A 50 -23.64 -3.76 16.80
CA SER A 50 -24.88 -3.00 16.67
C SER A 50 -25.53 -3.09 15.28
N PHE A 51 -24.84 -3.71 14.32
CA PHE A 51 -25.30 -3.89 12.95
C PHE A 51 -25.66 -5.34 12.64
N SER A 52 -26.57 -5.54 11.69
CA SER A 52 -26.88 -6.86 11.12
C SER A 52 -25.60 -7.58 10.68
N LYS A 53 -25.59 -8.92 10.79
CA LYS A 53 -24.45 -9.77 10.37
C LYS A 53 -24.02 -9.47 8.93
N THR A 54 -24.99 -9.21 8.05
CA THR A 54 -24.75 -8.87 6.64
C THR A 54 -24.06 -7.53 6.48
N THR A 55 -24.50 -6.50 7.21
CA THR A 55 -23.88 -5.17 7.17
C THR A 55 -22.47 -5.20 7.73
N THR A 56 -22.26 -5.94 8.82
CA THR A 56 -20.94 -6.15 9.42
C THR A 56 -19.99 -6.86 8.45
N ALA A 57 -20.47 -7.91 7.76
CA ALA A 57 -19.68 -8.63 6.76
C ALA A 57 -19.24 -7.70 5.60
N TRP A 58 -20.16 -6.89 5.05
CA TRP A 58 -19.82 -5.92 4.01
C TRP A 58 -18.82 -4.85 4.48
N CYS A 59 -18.96 -4.39 5.73
CA CYS A 59 -18.01 -3.46 6.34
C CYS A 59 -16.60 -4.08 6.43
N ILE A 60 -16.48 -5.32 6.90
CA ILE A 60 -15.17 -6.00 7.01
C ILE A 60 -14.54 -6.18 5.62
N VAL A 61 -15.32 -6.68 4.64
CA VAL A 61 -14.82 -6.94 3.28
C VAL A 61 -14.33 -5.66 2.62
N SER A 62 -15.13 -4.58 2.67
CA SER A 62 -14.72 -3.28 2.11
C SER A 62 -13.45 -2.75 2.78
N MET A 63 -13.33 -2.87 4.10
CA MET A 63 -12.15 -2.41 4.83
C MET A 63 -10.92 -3.27 4.56
N ALA A 64 -11.09 -4.58 4.34
CA ALA A 64 -10.02 -5.48 3.93
C ALA A 64 -9.45 -5.11 2.55
N ILE A 65 -10.30 -4.72 1.59
CA ILE A 65 -9.86 -4.27 0.27
C ILE A 65 -9.02 -2.99 0.38
N VAL A 66 -9.49 -2.01 1.17
CA VAL A 66 -8.74 -0.76 1.42
C VAL A 66 -7.42 -1.06 2.13
N GLN A 67 -7.41 -2.04 3.04
CA GLN A 67 -6.19 -2.44 3.76
C GLN A 67 -5.13 -3.02 2.85
N ILE A 68 -5.52 -3.83 1.87
CA ILE A 68 -4.62 -4.32 0.82
C ILE A 68 -4.02 -3.12 0.08
N TRP A 69 -4.83 -2.16 -0.36
CA TRP A 69 -4.36 -0.95 -1.04
C TRP A 69 -3.35 -0.14 -0.23
N VAL A 70 -3.58 0.06 1.06
CA VAL A 70 -2.66 0.77 1.97
C VAL A 70 -1.33 0.04 2.06
N HIS A 71 -1.33 -1.29 2.24
CA HIS A 71 -0.08 -2.06 2.28
C HIS A 71 0.67 -2.01 0.95
N LEU A 72 -0.03 -2.13 -0.17
CA LEU A 72 0.58 -2.03 -1.50
C LEU A 72 1.19 -0.64 -1.77
N LYS A 73 0.60 0.43 -1.23
CA LYS A 73 1.15 1.78 -1.40
C LYS A 73 2.34 2.05 -0.48
N TYR A 74 2.17 1.81 0.82
CA TYR A 74 3.15 2.24 1.83
C TYR A 74 4.23 1.21 2.14
N PHE A 75 3.91 -0.09 2.16
CA PHE A 75 4.90 -1.14 2.45
C PHE A 75 5.68 -1.55 1.21
N LEU A 76 5.02 -1.67 0.06
CA LEU A 76 5.71 -2.04 -1.18
C LEU A 76 6.43 -0.84 -1.83
N HIS A 77 6.21 0.37 -1.30
CA HIS A 77 6.85 1.63 -1.72
C HIS A 77 7.02 1.69 -3.25
N LEU A 78 5.91 1.49 -3.96
CA LEU A 78 5.88 1.52 -5.43
C LEU A 78 6.26 2.93 -5.90
N ASN A 79 7.56 3.11 -6.15
CA ASN A 79 8.12 4.34 -6.69
C ASN A 79 7.74 4.43 -8.17
N PHE A 80 6.58 5.02 -8.47
CA PHE A 80 6.20 5.44 -9.82
C PHE A 80 7.10 6.57 -10.39
N LYS A 81 8.14 6.96 -9.64
CA LYS A 81 9.01 8.13 -9.89
C LYS A 81 10.29 7.78 -10.65
N THR A 82 10.79 6.56 -10.58
CA THR A 82 11.99 6.09 -11.30
C THR A 82 11.59 5.07 -12.36
N GLU A 83 12.26 5.10 -13.52
CA GLU A 83 11.93 4.23 -14.68
C GLU A 83 11.96 2.73 -14.32
N ASP A 84 12.89 2.32 -13.45
CA ASP A 84 12.99 0.95 -12.94
C ASP A 84 11.84 0.58 -11.97
N GLY A 85 11.40 1.53 -11.14
CA GLY A 85 10.30 1.34 -10.19
C GLY A 85 8.93 1.19 -10.88
N LYS A 86 8.76 1.81 -12.06
CA LYS A 86 7.56 1.65 -12.89
C LYS A 86 7.43 0.23 -13.44
N ALA A 87 8.54 -0.37 -13.87
CA ALA A 87 8.55 -1.74 -14.37
C ALA A 87 8.20 -2.74 -13.26
N SER A 88 8.80 -2.62 -12.07
CA SER A 88 8.48 -3.47 -10.92
C SER A 88 7.02 -3.31 -10.45
N SER A 89 6.49 -2.09 -10.46
CA SER A 89 5.08 -1.83 -10.16
C SER A 89 4.14 -2.49 -11.17
N LEU A 90 4.50 -2.47 -12.46
CA LEU A 90 3.70 -3.04 -13.52
C LEU A 90 3.70 -4.58 -13.45
N SER A 91 4.86 -5.19 -13.16
CA SER A 91 4.93 -6.64 -12.92
C SER A 91 4.10 -7.06 -11.70
N PHE A 92 4.11 -6.25 -10.64
CA PHE A 92 3.31 -6.52 -9.45
C PHE A 92 1.80 -6.43 -9.73
N ILE A 93 1.33 -5.37 -10.41
CA ILE A 93 -0.10 -5.23 -10.73
C ILE A 93 -0.57 -6.32 -11.69
N PHE A 94 0.29 -6.73 -12.63
CA PHE A 94 0.01 -7.86 -13.52
C PHE A 94 -0.12 -9.17 -12.74
N SER A 95 0.80 -9.45 -11.80
CA SER A 95 0.70 -10.63 -10.93
C SER A 95 -0.57 -10.60 -10.08
N ALA A 96 -0.91 -9.45 -9.49
CA ALA A 96 -2.14 -9.29 -8.72
C ALA A 96 -3.40 -9.54 -9.57
N LEU A 97 -3.42 -9.06 -10.82
CA LEU A 97 -4.50 -9.33 -11.76
C LEU A 97 -4.64 -10.83 -12.04
N ILE A 98 -3.52 -11.53 -12.28
CA ILE A 98 -3.52 -12.98 -12.50
C ILE A 98 -4.05 -13.71 -11.26
N ILE A 99 -3.65 -13.32 -10.05
CA ILE A 99 -4.16 -13.91 -8.80
C ILE A 99 -5.68 -13.71 -8.71
N VAL A 100 -6.19 -12.49 -8.97
CA VAL A 100 -7.62 -12.21 -8.93
C VAL A 100 -8.38 -13.03 -9.97
N MET A 101 -7.85 -13.15 -11.18
CA MET A 101 -8.42 -14.00 -12.22
C MET A 101 -8.45 -15.45 -11.78
N VAL A 102 -7.33 -16.02 -11.32
CA VAL A 102 -7.26 -17.44 -10.92
C VAL A 102 -8.19 -17.72 -9.75
N VAL A 103 -8.18 -16.92 -8.70
CA VAL A 103 -9.02 -17.14 -7.52
C VAL A 103 -10.49 -16.92 -7.86
N GLY A 104 -10.81 -15.81 -8.54
CA GLY A 104 -12.17 -15.48 -8.95
C GLY A 104 -12.77 -16.54 -9.88
N LEU A 105 -12.03 -16.93 -10.91
CA LEU A 105 -12.45 -18.00 -11.83
C LEU A 105 -12.55 -19.35 -11.12
N SER A 106 -11.64 -19.68 -10.20
CA SER A 106 -11.71 -20.94 -9.45
C SER A 106 -12.98 -21.02 -8.61
N VAL A 107 -13.29 -19.95 -7.87
CA VAL A 107 -14.53 -19.87 -7.07
C VAL A 107 -15.76 -19.97 -7.98
N TRP A 108 -15.76 -19.26 -9.11
CA TRP A 108 -16.83 -19.31 -10.10
C TRP A 108 -17.03 -20.73 -10.65
N ILE A 109 -15.96 -21.39 -11.10
CA ILE A 109 -16.00 -22.73 -11.67
C ILE A 109 -16.52 -23.73 -10.63
N ILE A 110 -16.06 -23.65 -9.38
CA ILE A 110 -16.51 -24.54 -8.30
C ILE A 110 -17.99 -24.32 -8.02
N TYR A 111 -18.44 -23.06 -7.97
CA TYR A 111 -19.84 -22.72 -7.74
C TYR A 111 -20.75 -23.27 -8.84
N GLU A 112 -20.41 -23.03 -10.10
CA GLU A 112 -21.16 -23.53 -11.26
C GLU A 112 -21.11 -25.06 -11.37
N SER A 113 -19.96 -25.68 -11.12
CA SER A 113 -19.82 -27.14 -11.10
C SER A 113 -20.67 -27.78 -10.01
N ASN A 114 -20.71 -27.19 -8.81
CA ASN A 114 -21.56 -27.66 -7.72
C ASN A 114 -23.04 -27.50 -8.06
N ALA A 115 -23.43 -26.37 -8.66
CA ALA A 115 -24.79 -26.14 -9.12
C ALA A 115 -25.22 -27.18 -10.17
N MET A 116 -24.35 -27.51 -11.13
CA MET A 116 -24.62 -28.53 -12.14
C MET A 116 -24.65 -29.97 -11.60
N MET A 117 -23.91 -30.29 -10.54
CA MET A 117 -23.95 -31.62 -9.90
C MET A 117 -25.16 -31.84 -8.97
N MET A 118 -25.82 -30.76 -8.55
CA MET A 118 -27.01 -30.83 -7.69
C MET A 118 -28.33 -30.96 -8.47
N TYR A 119 -28.31 -30.80 -9.80
CA TYR A 119 -29.39 -31.18 -10.71
C TYR A 119 -29.18 -32.60 -11.26
#